data_AF-A0A194S9V9-F1
#
_entry.id   AF-A0A194S9V9-F1
#
_cell.length_a   1.000
_cell.length_b   1.000
_cell.length_c   1.000
_cell.angle_alpha   90.00
_cell.angle_beta   90.00
_cell.angle_gamma   90.00
#
_symmetry.space_group_name_H-M   'P 1'
#
loop_
_entity.id
_entity.type
_entity.pdbx_description
1 polymer ?
#
loop_
_entity_poly.entity_id
_entity_poly.type
_entity_poly.pdbx_seq_one_letter_code
_entity_poly.pdbx_strand_id
1 'polypeptide(L)'
;MSTSTAPAAPHVNFSKFATADSPTVQVPMRVINRPLPSELDQAKVERFMEGIKAGDDFTPIEVLKCVAPDGQKYYFAFGGCHRYEAHKRLQSETIPGRIINVPPSAIRLYLGAGCPF
;
A
#
# COMPACT_ATOMS: atom_id res chain seq x y z
N MET A 1 -45.24 17.50 4.51
CA MET A 1 -43.89 17.41 5.12
C MET A 1 -43.18 16.24 4.47
N SER A 2 -42.39 16.49 3.43
CA SER A 2 -41.72 15.43 2.67
C SER A 2 -40.37 15.15 3.32
N THR A 3 -40.25 14.01 3.99
CA THR A 3 -39.00 13.54 4.58
C THR A 3 -38.05 13.08 3.48
N SER A 4 -36.95 13.82 3.29
CA SER A 4 -35.83 13.40 2.45
C SER A 4 -35.03 12.33 3.19
N THR A 5 -35.17 11.07 2.77
CA THR A 5 -34.32 9.98 3.24
C THR A 5 -32.93 10.14 2.64
N ALA A 6 -31.93 10.39 3.49
CA ALA A 6 -30.53 10.41 3.09
C ALA A 6 -30.13 9.04 2.48
N PRO A 7 -29.32 9.00 1.42
CA PRO A 7 -28.92 7.75 0.79
C PRO A 7 -28.07 6.93 1.77
N ALA A 8 -28.36 5.63 1.85
CA ALA A 8 -27.56 4.69 2.64
C ALA A 8 -26.10 4.73 2.17
N ALA A 9 -25.17 4.84 3.11
CA ALA A 9 -23.74 4.81 2.80
C ALA A 9 -23.42 3.51 2.04
N PRO A 10 -22.67 3.57 0.93
CA PRO A 10 -22.35 2.38 0.15
C PRO A 10 -21.65 1.35 1.02
N HIS A 11 -22.12 0.10 0.96
CA HIS A 11 -21.46 -1.02 1.64
C HIS A 11 -20.08 -1.25 1.00
N VAL A 12 -19.07 -0.72 1.65
CA VAL A 12 -17.67 -0.82 1.22
C VAL A 12 -17.12 -2.16 1.70
N ASN A 13 -16.88 -3.07 0.77
CA ASN A 13 -16.17 -4.31 1.07
C ASN A 13 -14.70 -3.99 1.36
N PHE A 14 -14.34 -4.02 2.64
CA PHE A 14 -12.98 -3.74 3.15
C PHE A 14 -12.03 -4.93 3.04
N SER A 15 -12.55 -6.13 2.72
CA SER A 15 -11.78 -7.38 2.63
C SER A 15 -11.10 -7.54 1.26
N LYS A 16 -10.61 -6.44 0.67
CA LYS A 16 -9.87 -6.50 -0.59
C LYS A 16 -8.38 -6.65 -0.29
N PHE A 17 -7.91 -7.89 -0.40
CA PHE A 17 -6.49 -8.23 -0.41
C PHE A 17 -6.04 -8.53 -1.84
N ALA A 18 -4.74 -8.49 -2.09
CA ALA A 18 -4.25 -8.99 -3.36
C ALA A 18 -4.46 -10.51 -3.40
N THR A 19 -5.07 -11.02 -4.46
CA THR A 19 -5.15 -12.46 -4.69
C THR A 19 -3.83 -12.95 -5.29
N ALA A 20 -3.61 -14.27 -5.30
CA ALA A 20 -2.42 -14.85 -5.93
C ALA A 20 -2.28 -14.45 -7.41
N ASP A 21 -3.42 -14.22 -8.08
CA ASP A 21 -3.52 -13.86 -9.49
C ASP A 21 -3.41 -12.35 -9.75
N SER A 22 -3.33 -11.51 -8.72
CA SER A 22 -3.17 -10.07 -8.90
C SER A 22 -1.85 -9.78 -9.61
N PRO A 23 -1.86 -9.02 -10.73
CA PRO A 23 -0.66 -8.76 -11.50
C PRO A 23 0.36 -7.98 -10.67
N THR A 24 1.61 -8.45 -10.73
CA THR A 24 2.75 -7.74 -10.17
C THR A 24 3.13 -6.60 -11.11
N VAL A 25 3.30 -5.40 -10.55
CA VAL A 25 3.78 -4.23 -11.28
C VAL A 25 4.97 -3.61 -10.56
N GLN A 26 5.84 -2.94 -11.32
CA GLN A 26 6.95 -2.17 -10.75
C GLN A 26 6.42 -0.82 -10.26
N VAL A 27 6.37 -0.64 -8.94
CA VAL A 27 5.85 0.59 -8.32
C VAL A 27 7.02 1.51 -7.99
N PRO A 28 7.02 2.78 -8.45
CA PRO A 28 8.08 3.73 -8.07
C PRO A 28 8.13 3.92 -6.56
N MET A 29 9.31 3.76 -5.95
CA MET A 29 9.47 3.90 -4.50
C MET A 29 8.98 5.28 -3.99
N ARG A 30 9.22 6.32 -4.78
CA ARG A 30 8.85 7.72 -4.45
C ARG A 30 7.35 7.99 -4.27
N VAL A 31 6.48 7.15 -4.84
CA VAL A 31 5.03 7.36 -4.75
C VAL A 31 4.38 6.62 -3.58
N ILE A 32 5.14 5.77 -2.87
CA ILE A 32 4.60 4.91 -1.82
C ILE A 32 4.63 5.66 -0.49
N ASN A 33 3.45 5.95 0.04
CA ASN A 33 3.27 6.54 1.35
C ASN A 33 3.27 5.44 2.43
N ARG A 34 4.20 5.55 3.39
CA ARG A 34 4.26 4.68 4.59
C ARG A 34 4.04 5.51 5.85
N PRO A 35 2.79 5.81 6.20
CA PRO A 35 2.46 6.71 7.31
C PRO A 35 2.69 6.10 8.70
N LEU A 36 2.79 4.77 8.80
CA LEU A 36 3.03 4.08 10.07
C LEU A 36 4.52 3.76 10.24
N PRO A 37 5.09 3.96 11.45
CA PRO A 37 6.44 3.54 11.73
C PRO A 37 6.58 2.03 11.52
N SER A 38 7.72 1.61 10.98
CA SER A 38 7.98 0.19 10.74
C SER A 38 8.93 -0.34 11.80
N GLU A 39 8.54 -1.45 12.45
CA GLU A 39 9.46 -2.24 13.26
C GLU A 39 10.31 -3.11 12.33
N LEU A 40 11.63 -2.94 12.40
CA LEU A 40 12.58 -3.55 11.48
C LEU A 40 13.58 -4.43 12.23
N ASP A 41 13.75 -5.63 11.71
CA ASP A 41 14.81 -6.55 12.10
C ASP A 41 15.93 -6.39 11.06
N GLN A 42 17.11 -5.96 11.52
CA GLN A 42 18.22 -5.62 10.64
C GLN A 42 18.75 -6.83 9.88
N ALA A 43 18.87 -7.99 10.54
CA ALA A 43 19.35 -9.21 9.90
C ALA A 43 18.40 -9.65 8.78
N LYS A 44 17.10 -9.44 8.97
CA LYS A 44 16.09 -9.73 7.94
C LYS A 44 16.16 -8.76 6.76
N VAL A 45 16.41 -7.47 7.02
CA VAL A 45 16.61 -6.46 5.95
C VAL A 45 17.86 -6.81 5.14
N GLU A 46 18.97 -7.14 5.79
CA GLU A 46 20.22 -7.53 5.14
C GLU A 46 20.04 -8.75 4.23
N ARG A 47 19.35 -9.80 4.72
CA ARG A 47 19.02 -10.96 3.91
C ARG A 47 18.19 -10.61 2.67
N PHE A 48 17.21 -9.71 2.80
CA PHE A 48 16.45 -9.23 1.64
C PHE A 48 17.34 -8.44 0.68
N MET A 49 18.24 -7.61 1.19
CA MET A 49 19.18 -6.86 0.34
C MET A 49 20.10 -7.78 -0.46
N GLU A 50 20.61 -8.83 0.18
CA GLU A 50 21.45 -9.84 -0.48
C GLU A 50 20.67 -10.58 -1.58
N GLY A 51 19.47 -11.07 -1.27
CA GLY A 51 18.66 -11.75 -2.27
C GLY A 51 18.25 -10.84 -3.43
N ILE A 52 17.93 -9.55 -3.17
CA ILE A 52 17.59 -8.59 -4.23
C ILE A 52 18.79 -8.41 -5.17
N LYS A 53 20.01 -8.31 -4.64
CA LYS A 53 21.23 -8.22 -5.46
C LYS A 53 21.50 -9.51 -6.23
N ALA A 54 21.15 -10.67 -5.68
CA ALA A 54 21.28 -11.96 -6.33
C ALA A 54 20.22 -12.22 -7.42
N GLY A 55 19.16 -11.39 -7.47
CA GLY A 55 18.05 -11.53 -8.40
C GLY A 55 16.93 -12.45 -7.92
N ASP A 56 16.82 -12.67 -6.60
CA ASP A 56 15.74 -13.46 -6.00
C ASP A 56 14.37 -12.83 -6.27
N ASP A 57 13.39 -13.67 -6.61
CA ASP A 57 12.00 -13.27 -6.78
C ASP A 57 11.26 -13.30 -5.43
N PHE A 58 11.24 -12.16 -4.75
CA PHE A 58 10.49 -12.01 -3.51
C PHE A 58 9.01 -11.73 -3.77
N THR A 59 8.16 -12.20 -2.86
CA THR A 59 6.74 -11.83 -2.89
C THR A 59 6.59 -10.30 -3.00
N PRO A 60 5.77 -9.80 -3.93
CA PRO A 60 5.49 -8.37 -4.06
C PRO A 60 4.90 -7.78 -2.77
N ILE A 61 5.06 -6.47 -2.58
CA ILE A 61 4.36 -5.76 -1.50
C ILE A 61 2.92 -5.43 -1.91
N GLU A 62 2.02 -5.32 -0.95
CA GLU A 62 0.67 -4.82 -1.22
C GLU A 62 0.67 -3.29 -1.17
N VAL A 63 0.14 -2.67 -2.23
CA VAL A 63 0.03 -1.22 -2.36
C VAL A 63 -1.44 -0.87 -2.54
N LEU A 64 -2.02 -0.26 -1.51
CA LEU A 64 -3.39 0.26 -1.54
C LEU A 64 -3.41 1.55 -2.34
N LYS A 65 -4.14 1.55 -3.46
CA LYS A 65 -4.40 2.74 -4.26
C LYS A 65 -5.79 3.27 -3.94
N CYS A 66 -5.87 4.53 -3.55
CA CYS A 66 -7.14 5.24 -3.41
C CYS A 66 -7.13 6.51 -4.26
N VAL A 67 -8.33 6.98 -4.60
CA VAL A 67 -8.55 8.23 -5.33
C VAL A 67 -9.33 9.14 -4.40
N ALA A 68 -8.77 10.30 -4.06
CA ALA A 68 -9.42 11.31 -3.25
C ALA A 68 -10.56 12.01 -4.02
N PRO A 69 -11.47 12.73 -3.33
CA PRO A 69 -12.60 13.41 -3.98
C PRO A 69 -12.20 14.42 -5.07
N ASP A 70 -11.00 15.00 -4.97
CA ASP A 70 -10.40 15.91 -5.94
C ASP A 70 -9.79 15.20 -7.16
N GLY A 71 -9.82 13.86 -7.21
CA GLY A 71 -9.25 13.05 -8.28
C GLY A 71 -7.78 12.67 -8.07
N GLN A 72 -7.12 13.16 -7.01
CA GLN A 72 -5.73 12.84 -6.71
C GLN A 72 -5.58 11.36 -6.30
N LYS A 73 -4.55 10.69 -6.83
CA LYS A 73 -4.24 9.29 -6.52
C LYS A 73 -3.21 9.21 -5.41
N TYR A 74 -3.48 8.37 -4.42
CA TYR A 74 -2.57 8.06 -3.34
C TYR A 74 -2.27 6.57 -3.31
N TYR A 75 -1.03 6.23 -2.95
CA TYR A 75 -0.54 4.85 -2.90
C TYR A 75 0.05 4.60 -1.52
N PHE A 76 -0.55 3.69 -0.75
CA PHE A 76 -0.13 3.38 0.61
C PHE A 76 0.37 1.95 0.72
N ALA A 77 1.44 1.74 1.48
CA ALA A 77 1.91 0.40 1.83
C ALA A 77 2.00 0.27 3.35
N PHE A 78 1.23 -0.68 3.90
CA PHE A 78 1.21 -0.97 5.34
C PHE A 78 2.06 -2.21 5.67
N GLY A 79 2.04 -3.22 4.79
CA GLY A 79 2.86 -4.43 4.92
C GLY A 79 4.25 -4.30 4.30
N GLY A 80 4.98 -5.41 4.28
CA GLY A 80 6.24 -5.55 3.54
C GLY A 80 7.37 -4.61 4.00
N CYS A 81 7.39 -4.20 5.27
CA CYS A 81 8.34 -3.23 5.82
C CYS A 81 9.82 -3.59 5.54
N HIS A 82 10.27 -4.81 5.84
CA HIS A 82 11.67 -5.21 5.60
C HIS A 82 12.04 -5.22 4.12
N ARG A 83 11.13 -5.66 3.24
CA ARG A 83 11.33 -5.66 1.78
C ARG A 83 11.43 -4.24 1.24
N TYR A 84 10.54 -3.36 1.68
CA TYR A 84 10.56 -1.95 1.31
C TYR A 84 11.85 -1.27 1.78
N GLU A 85 12.26 -1.52 3.04
CA GLU A 85 13.49 -0.97 3.59
C GLU A 85 14.74 -1.47 2.85
N ALA A 86 14.76 -2.75 2.46
CA ALA A 86 15.85 -3.30 1.64
C ALA A 86 15.97 -2.56 0.30
N HIS A 87 14.88 -2.42 -0.45
CA HIS A 87 14.87 -1.64 -1.71
C HIS A 87 15.27 -0.17 -1.49
N LYS A 88 14.82 0.44 -0.39
CA LYS A 88 15.18 1.81 -0.03
C LYS A 88 16.69 1.97 0.21
N ARG A 89 17.31 1.07 0.97
CA ARG A 89 18.76 1.08 1.24
C ARG A 89 19.60 0.80 0.00
N LEU A 90 19.06 -0.02 -0.91
CA LEU A 90 19.67 -0.27 -2.22
C LEU A 90 19.41 0.85 -3.24
N GLN A 91 18.71 1.91 -2.85
CA GLN A 91 18.35 3.03 -3.73
C GLN A 91 17.62 2.58 -5.01
N SER A 92 16.80 1.52 -4.91
CA SER A 92 16.00 1.05 -6.04
C SER A 92 15.00 2.12 -6.50
N GLU A 93 14.86 2.31 -7.81
CA GLU A 93 13.87 3.22 -8.37
C GLU A 93 12.44 2.70 -8.17
N THR A 94 12.27 1.37 -8.30
CA THR A 94 10.99 0.66 -8.19
C THR A 94 11.07 -0.53 -7.25
N ILE A 95 9.90 -0.97 -6.78
CA ILE A 95 9.71 -2.20 -6.01
C ILE A 95 8.56 -3.00 -6.61
N PRO A 96 8.66 -4.35 -6.69
CA PRO A 96 7.53 -5.19 -7.08
C PRO A 96 6.36 -5.03 -6.12
N GLY A 97 5.20 -4.64 -6.64
CA GLY A 97 3.99 -4.42 -5.87
C GLY A 97 2.73 -4.94 -6.56
N ARG A 98 1.74 -5.32 -5.76
CA ARG A 98 0.38 -5.63 -6.19
C ARG A 98 -0.53 -4.45 -5.82
N ILE A 99 -1.12 -3.82 -6.82
CA ILE A 99 -1.98 -2.64 -6.64
C ILE A 99 -3.40 -3.09 -6.30
N ILE A 100 -3.90 -2.64 -5.16
CA ILE A 100 -5.26 -2.93 -4.69
C ILE A 100 -6.05 -1.63 -4.68
N ASN A 101 -7.08 -1.51 -5.53
CA ASN A 101 -7.93 -0.33 -5.53
C ASN A 101 -8.90 -0.38 -4.34
N VAL A 102 -8.80 0.62 -3.46
CA VAL A 102 -9.63 0.76 -2.26
C VAL A 102 -10.32 2.12 -2.19
N PRO A 103 -11.50 2.19 -1.58
CA PRO A 103 -12.17 3.47 -1.33
C PRO A 103 -11.39 4.30 -0.28
N PRO A 104 -11.53 5.64 -0.29
CA PRO A 104 -10.98 6.51 0.76
C PRO A 104 -11.27 6.08 2.20
N SER A 105 -12.47 5.55 2.45
CA SER A 105 -12.89 5.05 3.77
C SER A 105 -12.01 3.91 4.28
N ALA A 106 -11.41 3.10 3.39
CA ALA A 106 -10.49 2.04 3.79
C ALA A 106 -9.18 2.61 4.34
N ILE A 107 -8.68 3.71 3.79
CA ILE A 107 -7.47 4.38 4.31
C ILE A 107 -7.75 5.03 5.66
N ARG A 108 -8.95 5.60 5.85
CA ARG A 108 -9.38 6.14 7.15
C ARG A 108 -9.40 5.10 8.28
N LEU A 109 -9.61 3.82 7.97
CA LEU A 109 -9.51 2.75 8.96
C LEU A 109 -8.08 2.61 9.51
N TYR A 110 -7.06 2.83 8.67
CA TYR A 110 -5.66 2.74 9.08
C TYR A 110 -5.14 4.04 9.70
N LEU A 111 -5.57 5.20 9.19
CA LEU A 111 -4.99 6.51 9.57
C LEU A 111 -5.86 7.35 10.50
N GLY A 112 -7.13 6.97 10.71
CA GLY A 112 -8.08 7.75 11.48
C GLY A 112 -8.20 9.18 10.96
N ALA A 113 -8.06 10.16 11.86
CA ALA A 113 -8.06 11.58 11.55
C ALA A 113 -6.82 12.05 10.75
N GLY A 114 -5.77 11.23 10.65
CA GLY A 114 -4.58 11.52 9.84
C GLY A 114 -4.74 11.21 8.35
N CYS A 115 -5.93 10.78 7.91
CA CYS A 115 -6.22 10.61 6.50
C CYS A 115 -6.25 11.98 5.78
N PRO A 116 -5.48 12.19 4.71
CA PRO A 116 -5.35 13.51 4.07
C PRO A 116 -6.58 13.94 3.24
N PHE A 117 -7.64 13.11 3.21
CA PHE A 117 -8.89 13.33 2.47
C PHE A 117 -10.08 12.76 3.25
#